data_AF-A0A843GPI8-F1
#
_entry.id   AF-A0A843GPI8-F1
#
_cell.length_a   1.000
_cell.length_b   1.000
_cell.length_c   1.000
_cell.angle_alpha   90.00
_cell.angle_beta   90.00
_cell.angle_gamma   90.00
#
_symmetry.space_group_name_H-M   'P 1'
#
loop_
_entity.id
_entity.type
_entity.pdbx_description
1 polymer ?
#
loop_
_entity_poly.entity_id
_entity_poly.type
_entity_poly.pdbx_seq_one_letter_code
_entity_poly.pdbx_strand_id
1 'polypeptide(L)'
;MEQKYDVDLGATVYDANKQLVKQTEKPLTHPELANKQLLLEGFFENIKKYAMLLCHEQRDYTVFNLDEKSVTSPFTAAKEAIACCINRGSVLSIEKTEDNIAFEIWISIDDEPFCYYLFPYDEAVIECS
;
A
#
# COMPACT_ATOMS: atom_id res chain seq x y z
N MET A 1 22.44 -5.87 -26.12
CA MET A 1 22.89 -4.81 -25.20
C MET A 1 22.58 -5.31 -23.80
N GLU A 2 23.60 -5.73 -23.05
CA GLU A 2 23.44 -5.98 -21.61
C GLU A 2 23.36 -4.61 -20.92
N GLN A 3 22.22 -4.31 -20.27
CA GLN A 3 22.12 -3.16 -19.38
C GLN A 3 22.91 -3.48 -18.11
N LYS A 4 23.98 -2.72 -17.87
CA LYS A 4 24.70 -2.71 -16.59
C LYS A 4 23.86 -1.94 -15.58
N TYR A 5 23.39 -2.63 -14.55
CA TYR A 5 22.77 -2.03 -13.38
C TYR A 5 23.88 -1.47 -12.49
N ASP A 6 23.89 -0.15 -12.31
CA ASP A 6 24.80 0.53 -11.39
C ASP A 6 24.10 0.60 -10.03
N VAL A 7 24.18 -0.50 -9.27
CA VAL A 7 23.64 -0.55 -7.91
C VAL A 7 24.69 0.07 -6.99
N ASP A 8 24.38 1.22 -6.40
CA ASP A 8 25.24 1.87 -5.40
C ASP A 8 25.39 0.96 -4.18
N LEU A 9 26.62 0.51 -3.91
CA LEU A 9 26.95 -0.47 -2.86
C LEU A 9 26.80 0.09 -1.43
N GLY A 10 26.48 1.38 -1.27
CA GLY A 10 26.10 2.00 0.01
C GLY A 10 24.57 2.09 0.24
N ALA A 11 23.76 1.69 -0.73
CA ALA A 11 22.31 1.82 -0.70
C ALA A 11 21.65 0.75 0.19
N THR A 12 20.58 1.13 0.90
CA THR A 12 19.79 0.16 1.67
C THR A 12 19.04 -0.78 0.73
N VAL A 13 18.56 -1.92 1.26
CA VAL A 13 17.66 -2.83 0.49
C VAL A 13 16.44 -2.07 -0.05
N TYR A 14 15.93 -1.11 0.72
CA TYR A 14 14.84 -0.24 0.29
C TYR A 14 15.22 0.61 -0.93
N ASP A 15 16.40 1.24 -0.90
CA ASP A 15 16.86 2.08 -2.00
C ASP A 15 17.06 1.28 -3.29
N ALA A 16 17.59 0.05 -3.17
CA ALA A 16 17.72 -0.88 -4.29
C ALA A 16 16.34 -1.26 -4.86
N ASN A 17 15.37 -1.60 -4.00
CA ASN A 17 14.00 -1.91 -4.43
C ASN A 17 13.32 -0.71 -5.09
N LYS A 18 13.49 0.48 -4.53
CA LYS A 18 12.94 1.73 -5.06
C LYS A 18 13.50 2.04 -6.45
N GLN A 19 14.80 1.86 -6.66
CA GLN A 19 15.42 1.98 -7.99
C GLN A 19 14.88 0.94 -8.98
N LEU A 20 14.72 -0.31 -8.55
CA LEU A 20 14.16 -1.36 -9.38
C LEU A 20 12.74 -1.00 -9.81
N VAL A 21 11.87 -0.67 -8.86
CA VAL A 21 10.47 -0.26 -9.11
C VAL A 21 10.41 0.90 -10.11
N LYS A 22 11.27 1.91 -9.94
CA LYS A 22 11.34 3.05 -10.87
C LYS A 22 11.66 2.64 -12.32
N GLN A 23 12.42 1.57 -12.50
CA GLN A 23 12.89 1.12 -13.81
C GLN A 23 11.98 0.07 -14.45
N THR A 24 11.33 -0.78 -13.64
CA THR A 24 10.61 -1.96 -14.13
C THR A 24 9.11 -1.85 -14.06
N GLU A 25 8.57 -1.20 -13.01
CA GLU A 25 7.14 -1.19 -12.77
C GLU A 25 6.41 -0.15 -13.62
N LYS A 26 5.18 -0.48 -13.99
CA LYS A 26 4.29 0.40 -14.72
C LYS A 26 3.02 0.63 -13.90
N PRO A 27 2.34 1.78 -14.04
CA PRO A 27 1.06 1.98 -13.39
C PRO A 27 0.08 0.85 -13.72
N LEU A 28 -0.55 0.31 -12.69
CA LEU A 28 -1.57 -0.72 -12.81
C LEU A 28 -2.74 -0.19 -13.64
N THR A 29 -3.23 -1.02 -14.56
CA THR A 29 -4.43 -0.76 -15.33
C THR A 29 -5.69 -0.90 -14.46
N HIS A 30 -6.81 -0.37 -14.95
CA HIS A 30 -8.08 -0.48 -14.22
C HIS A 30 -8.50 -1.94 -13.93
N PRO A 31 -8.35 -2.91 -14.86
CA PRO A 31 -8.59 -4.32 -14.56
C PRO A 31 -7.63 -4.91 -13.51
N GLU A 32 -6.36 -4.52 -13.51
CA GLU A 32 -5.39 -4.97 -12.50
C GLU A 32 -5.74 -4.41 -11.12
N LEU A 33 -6.10 -3.13 -11.03
CA LEU A 33 -6.59 -2.51 -9.80
C LEU A 33 -7.85 -3.20 -9.26
N ALA A 34 -8.78 -3.58 -10.14
CA ALA A 34 -9.97 -4.34 -9.73
C ALA A 34 -9.59 -5.72 -9.14
N ASN A 35 -8.61 -6.41 -9.72
CA ASN A 35 -8.11 -7.67 -9.16
C ASN A 35 -7.42 -7.46 -7.79
N LYS A 36 -6.63 -6.39 -7.65
CA LYS A 36 -6.00 -6.04 -6.36
C LYS A 36 -7.03 -5.63 -5.31
N GLN A 37 -8.14 -5.00 -5.70
CA GLN A 37 -9.24 -4.69 -4.79
C GLN A 37 -9.83 -5.96 -4.16
N LEU A 38 -9.99 -7.05 -4.92
CA LEU A 38 -10.46 -8.33 -4.37
C LEU A 38 -9.49 -8.91 -3.32
N LEU A 39 -8.18 -8.73 -3.51
CA LEU A 39 -7.18 -9.14 -2.51
C LEU A 39 -7.27 -8.30 -1.24
N LEU A 40 -7.48 -7.00 -1.38
CA LEU A 40 -7.67 -6.09 -0.26
C LEU A 40 -8.99 -6.35 0.47
N GLU A 41 -10.06 -6.71 -0.25
CA GLU A 41 -11.34 -7.08 0.36
C GLU A 41 -11.17 -8.25 1.32
N GLY A 42 -10.53 -9.34 0.88
CA GLY A 42 -10.24 -10.49 1.75
C GLY A 42 -9.27 -10.16 2.90
N PHE A 43 -8.47 -9.11 2.77
CA PHE A 43 -7.65 -8.60 3.87
C PHE A 43 -8.49 -7.84 4.90
N PHE A 44 -9.37 -6.94 4.46
CA PHE A 44 -10.27 -6.18 5.32
C PHE A 44 -11.30 -7.05 6.04
N GLU A 45 -11.65 -8.23 5.50
CA GLU A 45 -12.48 -9.23 6.21
C GLU A 45 -11.88 -9.68 7.55
N ASN A 46 -10.56 -9.59 7.71
CA ASN A 46 -9.85 -10.09 8.90
C ASN A 46 -9.45 -8.99 9.89
N ILE A 47 -9.78 -7.73 9.61
CA ILE A 47 -9.45 -6.59 10.47
C ILE A 47 -10.63 -6.27 11.38
N LYS A 48 -10.34 -6.00 12.65
CA LYS A 48 -11.39 -5.75 13.65
C LYS A 48 -11.97 -4.34 13.52
N LYS A 49 -11.15 -3.30 13.66
CA LYS A 49 -11.61 -1.92 13.67
C LYS A 49 -10.69 -0.95 12.93
N TYR A 50 -9.39 -1.13 13.01
CA TYR A 50 -8.46 -0.14 12.44
C TYR A 50 -7.46 -0.78 11.49
N ALA A 51 -7.29 -0.15 10.34
CA ALA A 51 -6.17 -0.40 9.43
C ALA A 51 -5.39 0.90 9.22
N MET A 52 -4.09 0.81 9.00
CA MET A 52 -3.25 1.96 8.69
C MET A 52 -2.56 1.76 7.35
N LEU A 53 -2.61 2.79 6.50
CA LEU A 53 -1.75 2.97 5.35
C LEU A 53 -0.63 3.95 5.71
N LEU A 54 0.61 3.51 5.63
CA LEU A 54 1.80 4.22 6.11
C LEU A 54 2.84 4.34 5.02
N CYS A 55 3.29 5.57 4.72
CA CYS A 55 4.58 5.79 4.04
C CYS A 55 5.56 6.45 5.01
N HIS A 56 6.58 5.69 5.43
CA HIS A 56 7.59 6.18 6.37
C HIS A 56 8.43 7.33 5.79
N GLU A 57 8.77 7.25 4.50
CA GLU A 57 9.60 8.26 3.81
C GLU A 57 8.91 9.62 3.75
N GLN A 58 7.62 9.64 3.41
CA GLN A 58 6.84 10.88 3.32
C GLN A 58 6.22 11.33 4.65
N ARG A 59 6.26 10.50 5.69
CA ARG A 59 5.49 10.72 6.93
C ARG A 59 3.99 10.90 6.62
N ASP A 60 3.49 10.12 5.67
CA ASP A 60 2.07 10.06 5.32
C ASP A 60 1.42 8.89 6.06
N TYR A 61 0.33 9.19 6.76
CA TYR A 61 -0.41 8.26 7.60
C TYR A 61 -1.90 8.40 7.30
N THR A 62 -2.57 7.31 6.97
CA THR A 62 -4.02 7.25 6.86
C THR A 62 -4.55 6.10 7.69
N VAL A 63 -5.52 6.38 8.55
CA VAL A 63 -6.21 5.36 9.35
C VAL A 63 -7.61 5.14 8.77
N PHE A 64 -7.93 3.89 8.51
CA PHE A 64 -9.27 3.45 8.14
C PHE A 64 -9.99 2.98 9.41
N ASN A 65 -11.14 3.57 9.71
CA ASN A 65 -12.01 3.15 10.79
C ASN A 65 -13.13 2.25 10.23
N LEU A 66 -13.09 0.98 10.64
CA LEU A 66 -13.93 -0.12 10.20
C LEU A 66 -14.96 -0.53 11.27
N ASP A 67 -15.07 0.22 12.38
CA ASP A 67 -15.97 -0.12 13.48
C ASP A 67 -17.44 -0.26 13.01
N GLU A 68 -18.21 -1.17 13.62
CA GLU A 68 -19.54 -1.58 13.14
C GLU A 68 -20.55 -0.42 13.04
N LYS A 69 -20.35 0.65 13.82
CA LYS A 69 -21.17 1.88 13.72
C LYS A 69 -20.98 2.61 12.37
N SER A 70 -19.91 2.32 11.64
CA SER A 70 -19.59 2.92 10.34
C SER A 70 -20.16 2.15 9.13
N VAL A 71 -20.81 0.99 9.32
CA VAL A 71 -21.36 0.13 8.25
C VAL A 71 -20.44 0.05 7.02
N THR A 72 -19.12 -0.07 7.25
CA THR A 72 -18.16 -0.15 6.15
C THR A 72 -17.94 -1.62 5.82
N SER A 73 -18.53 -2.10 4.72
CA SER A 73 -18.25 -3.46 4.26
C SER A 73 -16.77 -3.60 3.87
N PRO A 74 -16.17 -4.81 3.96
CA PRO A 74 -14.80 -5.06 3.48
C PRO A 74 -14.59 -4.60 2.04
N PHE A 75 -15.60 -4.79 1.17
CA PHE A 75 -15.61 -4.26 -0.19
C PHE A 75 -15.47 -2.74 -0.23
N THR A 76 -16.21 -2.02 0.62
CA THR A 76 -16.13 -0.54 0.70
C THR A 76 -14.77 -0.11 1.22
N ALA A 77 -14.24 -0.75 2.27
CA ALA A 77 -12.91 -0.46 2.80
C ALA A 77 -11.81 -0.67 1.73
N ALA A 78 -11.87 -1.78 0.98
CA ALA A 78 -10.94 -2.06 -0.11
C ALA A 78 -11.04 -1.01 -1.22
N LYS A 79 -12.25 -0.64 -1.64
CA LYS A 79 -12.48 0.39 -2.64
C LYS A 79 -11.95 1.75 -2.19
N GLU A 80 -12.20 2.15 -0.95
CA GLU A 80 -11.69 3.40 -0.39
C GLU A 80 -10.17 3.38 -0.27
N ALA A 81 -9.56 2.25 0.12
CA ALA A 81 -8.10 2.11 0.16
C ALA A 81 -7.47 2.28 -1.24
N ILE A 82 -8.05 1.66 -2.27
CA ILE A 82 -7.61 1.85 -3.66
C ILE A 82 -7.77 3.31 -4.11
N ALA A 83 -8.94 3.92 -3.86
CA ALA A 83 -9.19 5.32 -4.19
C ALA A 83 -8.19 6.25 -3.50
N CYS A 84 -7.89 5.97 -2.22
CA CYS A 84 -6.92 6.69 -1.41
C CYS A 84 -5.50 6.60 -2.02
N CYS A 85 -5.12 5.45 -2.59
CA CYS A 85 -3.84 5.29 -3.29
C CYS A 85 -3.81 6.04 -4.63
N ILE A 86 -4.88 5.93 -5.43
CA ILE A 86 -5.01 6.61 -6.73
C ILE A 86 -4.98 8.15 -6.57
N ASN A 87 -5.61 8.66 -5.50
CA ASN A 87 -5.62 10.10 -5.21
C ASN A 87 -4.23 10.66 -4.85
N ARG A 88 -3.28 9.80 -4.46
CA ARG A 88 -1.89 10.20 -4.19
C ARG A 88 -1.04 10.20 -5.45
N GLY A 89 -1.28 9.26 -6.36
CA GLY A 89 -0.46 9.10 -7.55
C GLY A 89 -0.77 7.81 -8.32
N SER A 90 0.17 7.43 -9.19
CA SER A 90 0.03 6.25 -10.02
C SER A 90 0.42 5.01 -9.24
N VAL A 91 -0.54 4.13 -8.93
CA VAL A 91 -0.28 2.87 -8.24
C VAL A 91 0.49 1.93 -9.16
N LEU A 92 1.70 1.54 -8.76
CA LEU A 92 2.61 0.69 -9.51
C LEU A 92 2.42 -0.79 -9.16
N SER A 93 2.26 -1.10 -7.87
CA SER A 93 2.05 -2.48 -7.41
C SER A 93 1.29 -2.50 -6.09
N ILE A 94 0.63 -3.63 -5.82
CA ILE A 94 -0.06 -3.94 -4.55
C ILE A 94 0.21 -5.41 -4.29
N GLU A 95 1.14 -5.73 -3.40
CA GLU A 95 1.55 -7.10 -3.11
C GLU A 95 1.43 -7.39 -1.62
N LYS A 96 1.17 -8.66 -1.26
CA LYS A 96 1.27 -9.07 0.15
C LYS A 96 2.73 -9.13 0.55
N THR A 97 3.02 -8.76 1.79
CA THR A 97 4.32 -9.03 2.41
C THR A 97 4.54 -10.53 2.56
N GLU A 98 5.79 -10.98 2.68
CA GLU A 98 6.14 -12.41 2.76
C GLU A 98 5.45 -13.13 3.93
N ASP A 99 5.24 -12.44 5.04
CA ASP A 99 4.53 -12.93 6.23
C ASP A 99 2.99 -12.85 6.13
N ASN A 100 2.46 -12.30 5.04
CA ASN A 100 1.04 -12.11 4.75
C ASN A 100 0.27 -11.26 5.78
N ILE A 101 0.94 -10.44 6.59
CA ILE A 101 0.28 -9.59 7.60
C ILE A 101 -0.04 -8.18 7.08
N ALA A 102 0.59 -7.77 5.97
CA ALA A 102 0.45 -6.45 5.39
C ALA A 102 0.45 -6.50 3.85
N PHE A 103 0.11 -5.37 3.24
CA PHE A 103 0.34 -5.13 1.83
C PHE A 103 1.44 -4.08 1.65
N GLU A 104 2.37 -4.37 0.75
CA GLU A 104 3.31 -3.42 0.19
C GLU A 104 2.71 -2.81 -1.08
N ILE A 105 2.60 -1.47 -1.10
CA ILE A 105 1.94 -0.72 -2.16
C ILE A 105 2.92 0.33 -2.67
N TRP A 106 3.38 0.20 -3.92
CA TRP A 106 4.24 1.19 -4.54
C TRP A 106 3.39 2.22 -5.30
N ILE A 107 3.61 3.50 -5.04
CA ILE A 107 2.90 4.61 -5.69
C ILE A 107 3.94 5.58 -6.26
N SER A 108 3.82 5.89 -7.56
CA SER A 108 4.59 6.96 -8.19
C SER A 108 3.89 8.31 -7.98
N ILE A 109 4.59 9.23 -7.33
CA ILE A 109 4.15 10.60 -7.06
C ILE A 109 5.22 11.52 -7.64
N ASP A 110 4.85 12.37 -8.60
CA ASP A 110 5.79 13.23 -9.34
C ASP A 110 7.00 12.47 -9.92
N ASP A 111 6.72 11.32 -10.56
CA ASP A 111 7.71 10.39 -11.14
C ASP A 111 8.71 9.75 -10.15
N GLU A 112 8.41 9.85 -8.85
CA GLU A 112 9.18 9.22 -7.79
C GLU A 112 8.36 8.13 -7.07
N PRO A 113 8.86 6.89 -6.99
CA PRO A 113 8.15 5.82 -6.31
C PRO A 113 8.31 5.89 -4.78
N PHE A 114 7.20 5.70 -4.08
CA PHE A 114 7.14 5.61 -2.62
C PHE A 114 6.43 4.34 -2.21
N CYS A 115 6.99 3.67 -1.20
CA CYS A 115 6.39 2.48 -0.62
C CYS A 115 5.43 2.86 0.52
N TYR A 116 4.21 2.36 0.41
CA TYR A 116 3.19 2.42 1.45
C TYR A 116 2.91 1.01 1.97
N TYR A 117 2.77 0.88 3.29
CA TYR A 117 2.36 -0.35 3.95
C TYR A 117 0.93 -0.23 4.46
N LEU A 118 0.06 -1.16 4.07
CA LEU A 118 -1.31 -1.29 4.60
C LEU A 118 -1.37 -2.48 5.56
N PHE A 119 -1.71 -2.26 6.83
CA PHE A 119 -1.66 -3.29 7.88
C PHE A 119 -2.73 -3.06 8.96
N PRO A 120 -3.12 -4.09 9.73
CA PRO A 120 -4.01 -3.94 10.89
C PRO A 120 -3.38 -3.04 11.96
N TYR A 121 -4.18 -2.19 12.60
CA TYR A 121 -3.69 -1.14 13.49
C TYR A 121 -4.43 -1.05 14.84
N ASP A 122 -5.22 -2.06 15.18
CA ASP A 122 -6.06 -2.06 16.39
C ASP A 122 -5.26 -1.86 17.68
N GLU A 123 -4.13 -2.56 17.84
CA GLU A 123 -3.33 -2.58 19.08
C GLU A 123 -2.65 -1.23 19.39
N ALA A 124 -2.59 -0.32 18.41
CA ALA A 124 -1.96 0.99 18.56
C ALA A 124 -2.97 2.13 18.81
N VAL A 125 -4.28 1.84 18.80
CA VAL A 125 -5.34 2.83 18.99
C VAL A 125 -5.93 2.71 20.40
N ILE A 126 -5.82 3.78 21.19
CA ILE A 126 -6.52 3.91 22.47
C ILE A 126 -7.76 4.79 22.27
N GLU A 127 -8.94 4.19 22.36
CA GLU A 127 -10.21 4.90 22.36
C GLU A 127 -10.43 5.54 23.74
N CYS A 128 -10.40 6.87 23.82
CA CYS A 128 -10.73 7.61 25.03
C CYS A 128 -12.22 7.97 25.03
N SER A 129 -12.92 7.60 26.10
CA SER A 129 -14.35 7.88 26.33
C SER A 129 -14.58 8.97 27.36
#